data_AF-A0A7C4YBF7-F1
#
_entry.id   AF-A0A7C4YBF7-F1
#
_cell.length_a   1.000
_cell.length_b   1.000
_cell.length_c   1.000
_cell.angle_alpha   90.00
_cell.angle_beta   90.00
_cell.angle_gamma   90.00
#
_symmetry.space_group_name_H-M   'P 1'
#
loop_
_entity.id
_entity.type
_entity.pdbx_description
1 polymer ?
#
loop_
_entity_poly.entity_id
_entity_poly.type
_entity_poly.pdbx_seq_one_letter_code
_entity_poly.pdbx_strand_id
1 'polypeptide(L)'
;MTHLYQVDGMTCKSCIAKVKSELLKLGEITDAEIQLTYPQARLTMSSHVSVSTLQKAVAKAGDYKITNAGGMQVHESGGDQSKNWLKTYKPLLLVFAFIIIVASMASFRDGDFHTMHWMHYFMGGFFIAFSFFKFLDLKGFADSYSSYDLLAAKWYSYGFIYPFIELGLGLAYISNWQPLVTSVVTVLVMGFSSIGVIRAVMNKRKIRCACLGAVFNLPMSTVTIVEDLLMVAMGIIMIAGLA
;
A
#
# COMPACT_ATOMS: atom_id res chain seq x y z
N MET A 1 1.30 -12.73 26.29
CA MET A 1 0.34 -13.18 25.25
C MET A 1 -0.60 -12.04 24.92
N THR A 2 -1.12 -11.99 23.69
CA THR A 2 -1.87 -10.83 23.20
C THR A 2 -3.27 -11.24 22.76
N HIS A 3 -4.28 -10.54 23.28
CA HIS A 3 -5.69 -10.82 22.99
C HIS A 3 -6.39 -9.59 22.44
N LEU A 4 -7.38 -9.83 21.59
CA LEU A 4 -8.23 -8.80 20.99
C LEU A 4 -9.62 -8.82 21.62
N TYR A 5 -10.12 -7.62 21.91
CA TYR A 5 -11.41 -7.41 22.54
C TYR A 5 -12.20 -6.31 21.80
N GLN A 6 -13.52 -6.43 21.86
CA GLN A 6 -14.45 -5.38 21.46
C GLN A 6 -14.92 -4.66 22.73
N VAL A 7 -14.96 -3.32 22.70
CA VAL A 7 -15.34 -2.45 23.82
C VAL A 7 -16.42 -1.48 23.35
N ASP A 8 -17.68 -1.81 23.61
CA ASP A 8 -18.83 -1.01 23.21
C ASP A 8 -19.04 0.20 24.14
N GLY A 9 -19.53 1.30 23.57
CA GLY A 9 -19.89 2.53 24.30
C GLY A 9 -18.87 3.67 24.25
N MET A 10 -17.66 3.44 23.72
CA MET A 10 -16.67 4.50 23.56
C MET A 10 -16.98 5.38 22.33
N THR A 11 -17.11 6.69 22.54
CA THR A 11 -17.40 7.65 21.45
C THR A 11 -16.35 8.75 21.30
N CYS A 12 -15.35 8.81 22.20
CA CYS A 12 -14.48 9.95 22.34
C CYS A 12 -13.04 9.58 22.73
N LYS A 13 -12.06 10.45 22.43
CA LYS A 13 -10.64 10.21 22.78
C LYS A 13 -10.39 10.15 24.30
N SER A 14 -11.14 10.91 25.10
CA SER A 14 -11.06 10.83 26.56
C SER A 14 -11.65 9.52 27.10
N CYS A 15 -12.63 8.94 26.42
CA CYS A 15 -13.20 7.63 26.71
C CYS A 15 -12.11 6.54 26.58
N ILE A 16 -11.36 6.56 25.47
CA ILE A 16 -10.22 5.67 25.21
C ILE A 16 -9.17 5.76 26.33
N ALA A 17 -8.78 6.98 26.70
CA ALA A 17 -7.74 7.21 27.71
C ALA A 17 -8.15 6.67 29.10
N LYS A 18 -9.42 6.85 29.49
CA LYS A 18 -9.96 6.32 30.75
C LYS A 18 -9.93 4.79 30.77
N VAL A 19 -10.43 4.16 29.71
CA VAL A 19 -10.46 2.68 29.62
C VAL A 19 -9.04 2.12 29.64
N LYS A 20 -8.09 2.75 28.92
CA LYS A 20 -6.68 2.34 28.91
C LYS A 20 -6.06 2.42 30.30
N SER A 21 -6.32 3.51 31.01
CA SER A 21 -5.80 3.71 32.37
C SER A 21 -6.32 2.65 33.34
N GLU A 22 -7.61 2.31 33.31
CA GLU A 22 -8.17 1.28 34.20
C GLU A 22 -7.65 -0.12 33.88
N LEU A 23 -7.43 -0.44 32.61
CA LEU A 23 -6.87 -1.74 32.22
C LEU A 23 -5.40 -1.87 32.63
N LEU A 24 -4.58 -0.84 32.47
CA LEU A 24 -3.16 -0.87 32.90
C LEU A 24 -2.97 -0.93 34.42
N LYS A 25 -4.00 -0.66 35.22
CA LYS A 25 -3.96 -0.87 36.68
C LYS A 25 -4.00 -2.35 37.06
N LEU A 26 -4.41 -3.23 36.15
CA LEU A 26 -4.30 -4.68 36.34
C LEU A 26 -2.83 -5.05 36.15
N GLY A 27 -2.18 -5.55 37.20
CA GLY A 27 -0.74 -5.87 37.18
C GLY A 27 -0.35 -6.96 36.17
N GLU A 28 -1.33 -7.71 35.70
CA GLU A 28 -1.20 -8.74 34.68
C GLU A 28 -1.18 -8.17 33.25
N ILE A 29 -1.55 -6.90 33.04
CA ILE A 29 -1.57 -6.24 31.72
C ILE A 29 -0.32 -5.40 31.56
N THR A 30 0.57 -5.81 30.67
CA THR A 30 1.82 -5.09 30.38
C THR A 30 1.63 -3.98 29.34
N ASP A 31 0.67 -4.13 28.42
CA ASP A 31 0.33 -3.10 27.46
C ASP A 31 -1.14 -3.14 27.05
N ALA A 32 -1.69 -1.97 26.73
CA ALA A 32 -3.08 -1.79 26.31
C ALA A 32 -3.18 -0.75 25.19
N GLU A 33 -3.47 -1.20 23.97
CA GLU A 33 -3.79 -0.36 22.82
C GLU A 33 -5.32 -0.32 22.66
N ILE A 34 -5.92 0.88 22.69
CA ILE A 34 -7.38 1.07 22.59
C ILE A 34 -7.70 2.08 21.50
N GLN A 35 -8.74 1.81 20.72
CA GLN A 35 -9.19 2.63 19.59
C GLN A 35 -10.72 2.56 19.44
N LEU A 36 -11.31 3.52 18.73
CA LEU A 36 -12.77 3.56 18.48
C LEU A 36 -13.21 2.58 17.39
N THR A 37 -12.30 2.26 16.47
CA THR A 37 -12.55 1.37 15.33
C THR A 37 -12.20 -0.08 15.71
N TYR A 38 -12.93 -1.06 15.21
CA TYR A 38 -12.63 -2.48 15.44
C TYR A 38 -11.22 -2.89 14.93
N PRO A 39 -10.49 -3.79 15.62
CA PRO A 39 -10.70 -4.24 17.00
C PRO A 39 -10.42 -3.11 17.99
N GLN A 40 -11.31 -2.93 18.97
CA GLN A 40 -11.31 -1.74 19.83
C GLN A 40 -10.27 -1.80 20.95
N ALA A 41 -9.85 -2.99 21.39
CA ALA A 41 -8.80 -3.15 22.39
C ALA A 41 -7.88 -4.32 22.07
N ARG A 42 -6.57 -4.08 22.12
CA ARG A 42 -5.51 -5.08 22.09
C ARG A 42 -4.77 -5.04 23.42
N LEU A 43 -4.80 -6.15 24.15
CA LEU A 43 -4.21 -6.26 25.49
C LEU A 43 -3.09 -7.27 25.47
N THR A 44 -1.91 -6.85 25.92
CA THR A 44 -0.76 -7.71 26.16
C THR A 44 -0.72 -8.05 27.64
N MET A 45 -0.72 -9.35 27.94
CA MET A 45 -0.85 -9.86 29.30
C MET A 45 0.30 -10.81 29.64
N SER A 46 0.79 -10.74 30.87
CA SER A 46 1.77 -11.67 31.43
C SER A 46 1.14 -13.00 31.82
N SER A 47 -0.13 -12.98 32.28
CA SER A 47 -0.94 -14.15 32.60
C SER A 47 -2.38 -13.96 32.10
N HIS A 48 -3.15 -15.05 31.98
CA HIS A 48 -4.52 -14.97 31.47
C HIS A 48 -5.45 -14.30 32.48
N VAL A 49 -6.05 -13.17 32.05
CA VAL A 49 -7.09 -12.48 32.81
C VAL A 49 -8.44 -12.75 32.16
N SER A 50 -9.42 -13.16 32.95
CA SER A 50 -10.76 -13.45 32.47
C SER A 50 -11.47 -12.18 31.96
N VAL A 51 -12.36 -12.37 30.98
CA VAL A 51 -13.23 -11.30 30.45
C VAL A 51 -14.05 -10.64 31.57
N SER A 52 -14.46 -11.39 32.59
CA SER A 52 -15.19 -10.86 33.76
C SER A 52 -14.37 -9.86 34.57
N THR A 53 -13.07 -10.09 34.74
CA THR A 53 -12.16 -9.18 35.45
C THR A 53 -11.88 -7.95 34.60
N LEU A 54 -11.67 -8.13 33.30
CA LEU A 54 -11.57 -7.02 32.35
C LEU A 54 -12.83 -6.14 32.35
N GLN A 55 -14.01 -6.75 32.34
CA GLN A 55 -15.29 -6.04 32.40
C GLN A 55 -15.43 -5.21 33.69
N LYS A 56 -14.96 -5.72 34.83
CA LYS A 56 -14.95 -4.97 36.09
C LYS A 56 -14.01 -3.75 36.04
N ALA A 57 -12.85 -3.88 35.41
CA ALA A 57 -11.92 -2.76 35.25
C ALA A 57 -12.49 -1.69 34.31
N VAL A 58 -13.02 -2.14 33.17
CA VAL A 58 -13.64 -1.26 32.16
C VAL A 58 -14.88 -0.54 32.72
N ALA A 59 -15.68 -1.20 33.55
CA ALA A 59 -16.83 -0.59 34.22
C ALA A 59 -16.46 0.58 35.18
N LYS A 60 -15.22 0.62 35.69
CA LYS A 60 -14.75 1.77 36.50
C LYS A 60 -14.52 3.02 35.66
N ALA A 61 -14.28 2.86 34.35
CA ALA A 61 -14.07 3.96 33.43
C ALA A 61 -15.40 4.58 32.91
N GLY A 62 -16.51 3.85 33.03
CA GLY A 62 -17.85 4.23 32.57
C GLY A 62 -18.70 3.02 32.16
N ASP A 63 -19.87 3.29 31.58
CA ASP A 63 -20.83 2.28 31.11
C ASP A 63 -20.38 1.62 29.79
N TYR A 64 -19.27 0.89 29.84
CA TYR A 64 -18.69 0.21 28.69
C TYR A 64 -18.79 -1.31 28.82
N LYS A 65 -18.94 -2.00 27.69
CA LYS A 65 -19.05 -3.46 27.64
C LYS A 65 -17.88 -4.05 26.87
N ILE A 66 -17.10 -4.92 27.52
CA ILE A 66 -15.98 -5.63 26.89
C ILE A 66 -16.38 -7.08 26.58
N THR A 67 -16.20 -7.48 25.33
CA THR A 67 -16.43 -8.85 24.87
C THR A 67 -15.19 -9.38 24.17
N ASN A 68 -14.99 -10.70 24.25
CA ASN A 68 -13.91 -11.35 23.51
C ASN A 68 -14.26 -11.27 22.02
N ALA A 69 -13.36 -10.71 21.21
CA ALA A 69 -13.54 -10.64 19.77
C ALA A 69 -13.30 -12.03 19.19
N GLY A 70 -14.32 -12.90 19.28
CA GLY A 70 -14.43 -14.21 18.65
C GLY A 70 -13.12 -14.97 18.44
N GLY A 71 -12.63 -15.67 19.48
CA GLY A 71 -11.74 -16.84 19.34
C GLY A 71 -10.38 -16.66 18.66
N MET A 72 -9.97 -15.45 18.27
CA MET A 72 -8.69 -15.24 17.60
C MET A 72 -7.58 -15.01 18.64
N GLN A 73 -7.08 -16.11 19.19
CA GLN A 73 -5.78 -16.14 19.88
C GLN A 73 -4.71 -15.71 18.87
N VAL A 74 -4.23 -14.47 18.96
CA VAL A 74 -3.06 -14.06 18.19
C VAL A 74 -1.85 -14.68 18.88
N HIS A 75 -1.50 -15.90 18.44
CA HIS A 75 -0.16 -16.42 18.64
C HIS A 75 0.81 -15.42 18.00
N GLU A 76 1.50 -14.65 18.82
CA GLU A 76 2.77 -14.05 18.40
C GLU A 76 3.74 -15.19 18.12
N SER A 77 3.75 -15.66 16.88
CA SER A 77 4.86 -16.43 16.34
C SER A 77 6.01 -15.46 16.11
N GLY A 78 6.89 -15.36 17.11
CA GLY A 78 8.28 -15.01 16.86
C GLY A 78 8.87 -16.03 15.89
N GLY A 79 9.28 -15.55 14.71
CA GLY A 79 9.93 -16.37 13.69
C GLY A 79 9.37 -16.11 12.28
N ASP A 80 10.24 -15.58 11.43
CA ASP A 80 10.13 -15.53 9.96
C ASP A 80 9.42 -14.30 9.32
N GLN A 81 10.02 -13.12 9.55
CA GLN A 81 9.73 -11.88 8.78
C GLN A 81 9.91 -12.06 7.25
N SER A 82 10.68 -13.05 6.79
CA SER A 82 10.93 -13.31 5.36
C SER A 82 9.70 -13.85 4.64
N LYS A 83 8.92 -14.74 5.28
CA LYS A 83 7.72 -15.33 4.65
C LYS A 83 6.56 -14.36 4.47
N ASN A 84 6.49 -13.29 5.27
CA ASN A 84 5.42 -12.30 5.16
C ASN A 84 5.65 -11.30 4.01
N TRP A 85 6.91 -11.00 3.66
CA TRP A 85 7.24 -10.16 2.50
C TRP A 85 6.68 -10.77 1.21
N LEU A 86 7.05 -12.01 0.90
CA LEU A 86 6.63 -12.69 -0.32
C LEU A 86 5.11 -12.80 -0.46
N LYS A 87 4.39 -13.04 0.66
CA LYS A 87 2.91 -13.07 0.64
C LYS A 87 2.31 -11.70 0.35
N THR A 88 2.91 -10.64 0.87
CA THR A 88 2.47 -9.25 0.70
C THR A 88 2.65 -8.83 -0.77
N TYR A 89 3.83 -9.03 -1.37
CA TYR A 89 4.14 -8.61 -2.75
C TYR A 89 3.77 -9.63 -3.83
N LYS A 90 3.17 -10.77 -3.47
CA LYS A 90 2.79 -11.82 -4.43
C LYS A 90 1.98 -11.29 -5.63
N PRO A 91 0.96 -10.42 -5.46
CA PRO A 91 0.19 -9.91 -6.59
C PRO A 91 1.06 -9.08 -7.55
N LEU A 92 1.94 -8.24 -7.01
CA LEU A 92 2.83 -7.37 -7.78
C LEU A 92 3.86 -8.16 -8.59
N LEU A 93 4.50 -9.15 -7.94
CA LEU A 93 5.46 -10.03 -8.61
C LEU A 93 4.78 -10.84 -9.72
N LEU A 94 3.56 -11.30 -9.47
CA LEU A 94 2.77 -12.01 -10.47
C LEU A 94 2.50 -11.11 -11.69
N VAL A 95 2.06 -9.87 -11.49
CA VAL A 95 1.86 -8.90 -12.59
C VAL A 95 3.16 -8.71 -13.39
N PHE A 96 4.28 -8.51 -12.70
CA PHE A 96 5.59 -8.35 -13.33
C PHE A 96 5.99 -9.58 -14.16
N ALA A 97 5.79 -10.78 -13.62
CA ALA A 97 6.09 -12.03 -14.30
C ALA A 97 5.25 -12.21 -15.58
N PHE A 98 3.95 -11.91 -15.51
CA PHE A 98 3.06 -11.99 -16.67
C PHE A 98 3.46 -10.97 -17.75
N ILE A 99 3.79 -9.73 -17.37
CA ILE A 99 4.25 -8.70 -18.32
C ILE A 99 5.56 -9.13 -18.99
N ILE A 100 6.54 -9.68 -18.25
CA ILE A 100 7.80 -10.17 -18.83
C ILE A 100 7.54 -11.29 -19.85
N ILE A 101 6.67 -12.25 -19.52
CA ILE A 101 6.34 -13.36 -20.42
C ILE A 101 5.70 -12.83 -21.71
N VAL A 102 4.68 -11.97 -21.57
CA VAL A 102 3.96 -11.40 -22.72
C VAL A 102 4.88 -10.52 -23.55
N ALA A 103 5.65 -9.63 -22.93
CA ALA A 103 6.58 -8.74 -23.64
C ALA A 103 7.67 -9.53 -24.38
N SER A 104 8.24 -10.57 -23.75
CA SER A 104 9.22 -11.43 -24.40
C SER A 104 8.61 -12.14 -25.59
N MET A 105 7.46 -12.79 -25.41
CA MET A 105 6.76 -13.50 -26.47
C MET A 105 6.34 -12.58 -27.63
N ALA A 106 5.90 -11.36 -27.34
CA ALA A 106 5.52 -10.36 -28.35
C ALA A 106 6.71 -9.77 -29.11
N SER A 107 7.92 -9.88 -28.56
CA SER A 107 9.16 -9.31 -29.14
C SER A 107 9.97 -10.31 -29.94
N PHE A 108 9.64 -11.60 -29.84
CA PHE A 108 10.12 -12.62 -30.76
C PHE A 108 9.35 -12.50 -32.08
N ARG A 109 9.94 -11.81 -33.05
CA ARG A 109 9.40 -11.69 -34.40
C ARG A 109 10.51 -12.01 -35.41
N ASP A 110 10.17 -12.80 -36.42
CA ASP A 110 11.07 -13.15 -37.52
C ASP A 110 12.38 -13.87 -37.11
N GLY A 111 12.37 -14.53 -35.94
CA GLY A 111 13.52 -15.30 -35.44
C GLY A 111 14.58 -14.48 -34.69
N ASP A 112 14.39 -13.16 -34.56
CA ASP A 112 15.27 -12.28 -33.81
C ASP A 112 14.53 -11.56 -32.67
N PHE A 113 15.28 -11.24 -31.61
CA PHE A 113 14.76 -10.57 -30.43
C PHE A 113 14.98 -9.06 -30.53
N HIS A 114 13.91 -8.34 -30.82
CA HIS A 114 13.98 -6.89 -30.93
C HIS A 114 13.84 -6.22 -29.55
N THR A 115 14.96 -5.93 -28.90
CA THR A 115 15.01 -5.33 -27.55
C THR A 115 14.19 -4.04 -27.43
N MET A 116 14.17 -3.18 -28.46
CA MET A 116 13.36 -1.95 -28.43
C MET A 116 11.85 -2.25 -28.40
N HIS A 117 11.37 -3.24 -29.15
CA HIS A 117 9.96 -3.65 -29.10
C HIS A 117 9.62 -4.28 -27.74
N TRP A 118 10.56 -5.02 -27.17
CA TRP A 118 10.41 -5.58 -25.83
C TRP A 118 10.22 -4.52 -24.78
N MET A 119 11.01 -3.44 -24.82
CA MET A 119 10.85 -2.31 -23.91
C MET A 119 9.47 -1.64 -24.08
N HIS A 120 8.99 -1.45 -25.30
CA HIS A 120 7.65 -0.91 -25.54
C HIS A 120 6.54 -1.79 -24.95
N TYR A 121 6.56 -3.10 -25.20
CA TYR A 121 5.54 -4.00 -24.66
C TYR A 121 5.62 -4.13 -23.14
N PHE A 122 6.84 -4.17 -22.59
CA PHE A 122 7.06 -4.22 -21.15
C PHE A 122 6.50 -2.95 -20.48
N MET A 123 6.91 -1.76 -20.92
CA MET A 123 6.44 -0.49 -20.36
C MET A 123 4.94 -0.29 -20.57
N GLY A 124 4.42 -0.66 -21.74
CA GLY A 124 3.01 -0.60 -22.06
C GLY A 124 2.15 -1.48 -21.16
N GLY A 125 2.52 -2.75 -21.01
CA GLY A 125 1.85 -3.69 -20.11
C GLY A 125 1.92 -3.25 -18.65
N PHE A 126 3.06 -2.67 -18.26
CA PHE A 126 3.27 -2.09 -16.94
C PHE A 126 2.29 -0.96 -16.64
N PHE A 127 2.27 0.07 -17.48
CA PHE A 127 1.35 1.20 -17.29
C PHE A 127 -0.13 0.80 -17.27
N ILE A 128 -0.54 -0.13 -18.15
CA ILE A 128 -1.93 -0.62 -18.17
C ILE A 128 -2.28 -1.34 -16.87
N ALA A 129 -1.42 -2.27 -16.41
CA ALA A 129 -1.69 -3.04 -15.21
C ALA A 129 -1.76 -2.14 -13.95
N PHE A 130 -0.84 -1.19 -13.82
CA PHE A 130 -0.82 -0.28 -12.67
C PHE A 130 -1.93 0.76 -12.71
N SER A 131 -2.30 1.24 -13.89
CA SER A 131 -3.48 2.09 -14.07
C SER A 131 -4.75 1.33 -13.67
N PHE A 132 -4.90 0.07 -14.08
CA PHE A 132 -6.02 -0.78 -13.69
C PHE A 132 -6.16 -0.90 -12.16
N PHE A 133 -5.08 -1.15 -11.42
CA PHE A 133 -5.15 -1.21 -9.95
C PHE A 133 -5.57 0.11 -9.32
N LYS A 134 -5.18 1.25 -9.92
CA LYS A 134 -5.62 2.57 -9.45
C LYS A 134 -7.11 2.81 -9.73
N PHE A 135 -7.65 2.26 -10.81
CA PHE A 135 -9.08 2.34 -11.11
C PHE A 135 -9.97 1.52 -10.16
N LEU A 136 -9.44 0.45 -9.52
CA LEU A 136 -10.21 -0.34 -8.56
C LEU A 136 -10.71 0.47 -7.36
N ASP A 137 -9.95 1.50 -6.95
CA ASP A 137 -10.34 2.46 -5.93
C ASP A 137 -9.76 3.84 -6.26
N LEU A 138 -10.36 4.50 -7.25
CA LEU A 138 -9.87 5.77 -7.77
C LEU A 138 -9.86 6.89 -6.72
N LYS A 139 -10.94 6.97 -5.91
CA LYS A 139 -11.06 7.99 -4.86
C LYS A 139 -10.02 7.75 -3.78
N GLY A 140 -9.90 6.49 -3.35
CA GLY A 140 -8.83 6.08 -2.49
C GLY A 140 -7.49 6.50 -3.08
N PHE A 141 -7.14 6.05 -4.27
CA PHE A 141 -5.88 6.38 -4.90
C PHE A 141 -5.59 7.88 -4.84
N ALA A 142 -6.53 8.75 -5.22
CA ALA A 142 -6.35 10.21 -5.15
C ALA A 142 -6.07 10.73 -3.72
N ASP A 143 -6.78 10.22 -2.71
CA ASP A 143 -6.57 10.56 -1.30
C ASP A 143 -5.15 10.19 -0.85
N SER A 144 -4.68 8.97 -1.15
CA SER A 144 -3.32 8.55 -0.81
C SER A 144 -2.27 9.27 -1.64
N TYR A 145 -2.48 9.43 -2.95
CA TYR A 145 -1.53 10.04 -3.88
C TYR A 145 -1.24 11.50 -3.51
N SER A 146 -2.26 12.25 -3.12
CA SER A 146 -2.11 13.64 -2.65
C SER A 146 -1.25 13.80 -1.38
N SER A 147 -1.05 12.72 -0.61
CA SER A 147 -0.25 12.78 0.62
C SER A 147 1.26 12.75 0.38
N TYR A 148 1.72 12.34 -0.82
CA TYR A 148 3.14 12.20 -1.13
C TYR A 148 3.56 12.78 -2.48
N ASP A 149 2.70 12.79 -3.49
CA ASP A 149 3.05 13.37 -4.79
C ASP A 149 3.06 14.90 -4.72
N LEU A 150 4.08 15.51 -5.33
CA LEU A 150 4.31 16.96 -5.24
C LEU A 150 3.22 17.77 -5.93
N LEU A 151 2.66 17.26 -7.04
CA LEU A 151 1.65 17.96 -7.82
C LEU A 151 0.25 17.71 -7.27
N ALA A 152 -0.06 16.47 -6.89
CA ALA A 152 -1.32 16.12 -6.25
C ALA A 152 -1.50 16.75 -4.86
N ALA A 153 -0.41 16.96 -4.12
CA ALA A 153 -0.44 17.69 -2.85
C ALA A 153 -0.88 19.16 -3.02
N LYS A 154 -0.55 19.76 -4.17
CA LYS A 154 -0.96 21.13 -4.51
C LYS A 154 -2.32 21.18 -5.21
N TRP A 155 -2.63 20.17 -6.03
CA TRP A 155 -3.85 20.07 -6.82
C TRP A 155 -4.48 18.68 -6.71
N TYR A 156 -5.40 18.50 -5.77
CA TYR A 156 -6.04 17.21 -5.47
C TYR A 156 -6.67 16.52 -6.70
N SER A 157 -7.28 17.28 -7.62
CA SER A 157 -7.88 16.74 -8.84
C SER A 157 -6.86 16.04 -9.75
N TYR A 158 -5.57 16.41 -9.68
CA TYR A 158 -4.50 15.73 -10.42
C TYR A 158 -4.43 14.23 -10.07
N GLY A 159 -4.73 13.85 -8.82
CA GLY A 159 -4.80 12.44 -8.41
C GLY A 159 -5.86 11.62 -9.14
N PHE A 160 -6.94 12.26 -9.62
CA PHE A 160 -7.94 11.59 -10.47
C PHE A 160 -7.52 11.51 -11.93
N ILE A 161 -6.67 12.44 -12.39
CA ILE A 161 -6.20 12.50 -13.78
C ILE A 161 -5.06 11.50 -13.99
N TYR A 162 -4.20 11.31 -12.98
CA TYR A 162 -2.98 10.50 -13.09
C TYR A 162 -3.20 9.06 -13.60
N PRO A 163 -4.21 8.30 -13.14
CA PRO A 163 -4.47 6.95 -13.67
C PRO A 163 -4.80 6.94 -15.17
N PHE A 164 -5.41 8.01 -15.69
CA PHE A 164 -5.68 8.16 -17.12
C PHE A 164 -4.41 8.52 -17.91
N ILE A 165 -3.49 9.28 -17.31
CA ILE A 165 -2.17 9.56 -17.92
C ILE A 165 -1.42 8.23 -18.10
N GLU A 166 -1.38 7.39 -17.07
CA GLU A 166 -0.74 6.07 -17.17
C GLU A 166 -1.45 5.17 -18.18
N LEU A 167 -2.78 5.13 -18.20
CA LEU A 167 -3.52 4.36 -19.22
C LEU A 167 -3.15 4.84 -20.63
N GLY A 168 -3.11 6.16 -20.85
CA GLY A 168 -2.75 6.76 -22.13
C GLY A 168 -1.32 6.41 -22.54
N LEU A 169 -0.35 6.51 -21.62
CA LEU A 169 1.03 6.09 -21.87
C LEU A 169 1.12 4.59 -22.19
N GLY A 170 0.39 3.76 -21.45
CA GLY A 170 0.34 2.31 -21.69
C GLY A 170 -0.15 1.96 -23.09
N LEU A 171 -1.24 2.61 -23.53
CA LEU A 171 -1.77 2.45 -24.88
C LEU A 171 -0.81 3.00 -25.95
N ALA A 172 -0.16 4.14 -25.69
CA ALA A 172 0.81 4.73 -26.61
C ALA A 172 2.03 3.82 -26.82
N TYR A 173 2.55 3.20 -25.75
CA TYR A 173 3.65 2.24 -25.84
C TYR A 173 3.26 0.97 -26.63
N ILE A 174 2.10 0.37 -26.35
CA ILE A 174 1.66 -0.85 -27.06
C ILE A 174 1.38 -0.58 -28.53
N SER A 175 0.78 0.58 -28.85
CA SER A 175 0.50 0.98 -30.23
C SER A 175 1.73 1.52 -30.98
N ASN A 176 2.88 1.65 -30.30
CA ASN A 176 4.08 2.30 -30.84
C ASN A 176 3.80 3.73 -31.35
N TRP A 177 2.91 4.46 -30.68
CA TRP A 177 2.52 5.82 -31.05
C TRP A 177 3.63 6.80 -30.65
N GLN A 178 4.28 7.39 -31.67
CA GLN A 178 5.36 8.38 -31.52
C GLN A 178 6.33 8.06 -30.35
N PRO A 179 7.22 7.06 -30.51
CA PRO A 179 8.07 6.55 -29.44
C PRO A 179 8.89 7.59 -28.70
N LEU A 180 9.39 8.61 -29.43
CA LEU A 180 10.17 9.70 -28.85
C LEU A 180 9.32 10.55 -27.88
N VAL A 181 8.12 10.97 -28.32
CA VAL A 181 7.23 11.83 -27.53
C VAL A 181 6.75 11.07 -26.31
N THR A 182 6.30 9.83 -26.49
CA THR A 182 5.84 8.97 -25.40
C THR A 182 6.93 8.77 -24.35
N SER A 183 8.16 8.46 -24.78
CA SER A 183 9.28 8.26 -23.86
C SER A 183 9.68 9.53 -23.11
N VAL A 184 9.68 10.70 -23.77
CA VAL A 184 9.95 11.99 -23.11
C VAL A 184 8.88 12.29 -22.06
N VAL A 185 7.60 12.14 -22.40
CA VAL A 185 6.49 12.36 -21.46
C VAL A 185 6.61 11.41 -20.28
N THR A 186 6.90 10.13 -20.51
CA THR A 186 7.10 9.14 -19.45
C THR A 186 8.24 9.53 -18.51
N VAL A 187 9.40 9.94 -19.03
CA VAL A 187 10.53 10.37 -18.19
C VAL A 187 10.15 11.58 -17.33
N LEU A 188 9.42 12.55 -17.88
CA LEU A 188 8.98 13.73 -17.14
C LEU A 188 7.95 13.39 -16.05
N VAL A 189 6.90 12.64 -16.39
CA VAL A 189 5.83 12.27 -15.46
C VAL A 189 6.34 11.36 -14.35
N MET A 190 7.03 10.27 -14.71
CA MET A 190 7.55 9.29 -13.75
C MET A 190 8.71 9.86 -12.95
N GLY A 191 9.58 10.66 -13.56
CA GLY A 191 10.67 11.33 -12.88
C GLY A 191 10.18 12.30 -11.81
N PHE A 192 9.13 13.07 -12.10
CA PHE A 192 8.53 13.97 -11.11
C PHE A 192 7.84 13.21 -9.97
N SER A 193 7.05 12.17 -10.28
CA SER A 193 6.40 11.29 -9.30
C SER A 193 7.44 10.62 -8.37
N SER A 194 8.53 10.12 -8.95
CA SER A 194 9.63 9.47 -8.21
C SER A 194 10.19 10.35 -7.10
N ILE A 195 10.35 11.65 -7.35
CA ILE A 195 10.87 12.59 -6.33
C ILE A 195 9.90 12.68 -5.14
N GLY A 196 8.58 12.69 -5.39
CA GLY A 196 7.57 12.65 -4.34
C GLY A 196 7.60 11.36 -3.52
N VAL A 197 7.66 10.21 -4.21
CA VAL A 197 7.72 8.89 -3.59
C VAL A 197 8.99 8.71 -2.76
N ILE A 198 10.17 9.09 -3.29
CA ILE A 198 11.46 9.02 -2.57
C ILE A 198 11.38 9.84 -1.27
N ARG A 199 10.89 11.09 -1.34
CA ARG A 199 10.72 11.95 -0.16
C ARG A 199 9.77 11.34 0.87
N ALA A 200 8.67 10.72 0.42
CA ALA A 200 7.68 10.13 1.31
C ALA A 200 8.19 8.87 2.02
N VAL A 201 8.89 7.99 1.31
CA VAL A 201 9.51 6.78 1.87
C VAL A 201 10.61 7.15 2.88
N MET A 202 11.44 8.16 2.56
CA MET A 202 12.47 8.66 3.48
C MET A 202 11.87 9.22 4.79
N ASN A 203 10.69 9.83 4.73
CA ASN A 203 10.05 10.47 5.88
C ASN A 203 9.30 9.51 6.83
N LYS A 204 9.36 8.19 6.61
CA LYS A 204 8.80 7.13 7.50
C LYS A 204 7.42 7.47 8.09
N ARG A 205 6.54 8.13 7.34
CA ARG A 205 5.21 8.49 7.84
C ARG A 205 4.36 7.22 7.91
N LYS A 206 4.13 6.74 9.13
CA LYS A 206 3.16 5.68 9.43
C LYS A 206 1.76 6.28 9.34
N ILE A 207 1.13 6.23 8.18
CA ILE A 207 -0.32 6.43 8.06
C ILE A 207 -0.86 5.25 7.28
N ARG A 208 -1.78 4.50 7.91
CA ARG A 208 -2.49 3.38 7.29
C ARG A 208 -3.74 3.90 6.59
N CYS A 209 -3.84 3.47 5.33
CA CYS A 209 -4.62 3.91 4.18
C CYS A 209 -6.15 3.81 4.25
N ALA A 210 -6.81 4.36 3.23
CA ALA A 210 -8.13 3.90 2.74
C ALA A 210 -8.13 3.35 1.29
N CYS A 211 -6.98 3.33 0.61
CA CYS A 211 -6.97 3.55 -0.85
C CYS A 211 -6.45 2.40 -1.73
N LEU A 212 -5.54 1.60 -1.18
CA LEU A 212 -5.12 0.29 -1.71
C LEU A 212 -4.96 -0.74 -0.57
N GLY A 213 -5.23 -0.29 0.65
CA GLY A 213 -5.24 -1.12 1.86
C GLY A 213 -6.48 -2.00 1.97
N ALA A 214 -7.56 -1.67 1.23
CA ALA A 214 -8.81 -2.41 1.28
C ALA A 214 -8.75 -3.76 0.54
N VAL A 215 -7.89 -3.91 -0.48
CA VAL A 215 -7.79 -5.15 -1.26
C VAL A 215 -6.45 -5.89 -1.06
N PHE A 216 -5.30 -5.19 -0.92
CA PHE A 216 -3.98 -5.85 -0.82
C PHE A 216 -2.96 -5.31 0.20
N ASN A 217 -3.24 -4.23 0.96
CA ASN A 217 -2.39 -3.78 2.09
C ASN A 217 -0.88 -3.64 1.80
N LEU A 218 -0.51 -3.28 0.56
CA LEU A 218 0.88 -3.00 0.21
C LEU A 218 1.26 -1.62 0.77
N PRO A 219 2.18 -1.51 1.75
CA PRO A 219 2.75 -0.22 2.09
C PRO A 219 3.50 0.31 0.87
N MET A 220 3.41 1.62 0.59
CA MET A 220 4.34 2.30 -0.32
C MET A 220 5.76 1.91 0.09
N SER A 221 6.41 1.11 -0.75
CA SER A 221 7.61 0.35 -0.39
C SER A 221 8.78 0.77 -1.26
N THR A 222 9.97 0.33 -0.89
CA THR A 222 11.16 0.46 -1.73
C THR A 222 10.95 -0.13 -3.13
N VAL A 223 10.01 -1.08 -3.29
CA VAL A 223 9.65 -1.66 -4.58
C VAL A 223 9.11 -0.63 -5.57
N THR A 224 8.24 0.29 -5.13
CA THR A 224 7.67 1.33 -6.00
C THR A 224 8.74 2.31 -6.48
N ILE A 225 9.73 2.63 -5.64
CA ILE A 225 10.89 3.45 -6.05
C ILE A 225 11.69 2.73 -7.13
N VAL A 226 11.95 1.44 -6.96
CA VAL A 226 12.70 0.64 -7.94
C VAL A 226 11.95 0.57 -9.27
N GLU A 227 10.63 0.39 -9.21
CA GLU A 227 9.73 0.40 -10.36
C GLU A 227 9.77 1.73 -11.13
N ASP A 228 9.54 2.87 -10.46
CA ASP A 228 9.46 4.17 -11.14
C ASP A 228 10.81 4.53 -11.77
N LEU A 229 11.91 4.27 -11.06
CA LEU A 229 13.27 4.51 -11.57
C LEU A 229 13.62 3.59 -12.74
N LEU A 230 13.16 2.32 -12.72
CA LEU A 230 13.32 1.40 -13.83
C LEU A 230 12.60 1.92 -15.09
N MET A 231 11.37 2.43 -14.93
CA MET A 231 10.60 3.01 -16.04
C MET A 231 11.26 4.28 -16.60
N VAL A 232 11.81 5.13 -15.73
CA VAL A 232 12.59 6.32 -16.16
C VAL A 232 13.86 5.91 -16.91
N ALA A 233 14.60 4.93 -16.40
CA ALA A 233 15.82 4.43 -17.04
C ALA A 233 15.53 3.84 -18.43
N MET A 234 14.48 3.02 -18.55
CA MET A 234 14.03 2.48 -19.83
C MET A 234 13.64 3.59 -20.80
N GLY A 235 12.88 4.60 -20.34
CA GLY A 235 12.52 5.75 -21.16
C GLY A 235 13.73 6.52 -21.68
N ILE A 236 14.75 6.74 -20.85
CA ILE A 236 16.01 7.40 -21.28
C ILE A 236 16.75 6.56 -22.33
N ILE A 237 16.87 5.24 -22.11
CA ILE A 237 17.51 4.32 -23.07
C ILE A 237 16.77 4.34 -24.41
N MET A 238 15.44 4.38 -24.39
CA MET A 238 14.64 4.45 -25.61
C MET A 238 14.84 5.78 -26.35
N ILE A 239 14.89 6.91 -25.63
CA ILE A 239 15.19 8.21 -26.24
C ILE A 239 16.58 8.17 -26.89
N ALA A 240 17.59 7.64 -26.21
CA ALA A 240 18.95 7.53 -26.72
C ALA A 240 19.06 6.57 -27.93
N GLY A 241 18.24 5.53 -28.01
CA GLY A 241 18.19 4.61 -29.15
C GLY A 241 17.37 5.12 -30.34
N LEU A 242 16.60 6.20 -30.17
CA LEU A 242 15.79 6.84 -31.20
C LEU A 242 16.42 8.14 -31.75
N ALA A 243 17.40 8.70 -31.03
CA ALA A 243 18.18 9.89 -31.38
C ALA A 243 19.43 9.51 -32.19
#